data_AF-A0A5C8PRR9-F1
#
_entry.id   AF-A0A5C8PRR9-F1
#
_cell.length_a   1.000
_cell.length_b   1.000
_cell.length_c   1.000
_cell.angle_alpha   90.00
_cell.angle_beta   90.00
_cell.angle_gamma   90.00
#
_symmetry.space_group_name_H-M   'P 1'
#
loop_
_entity.id
_entity.type
_entity.pdbx_description
1 polymer ?
#
loop_
_entity_poly.entity_id
_entity_poly.type
_entity_poly.pdbx_seq_one_letter_code
_entity_poly.pdbx_strand_id
1 'polypeptide(L)' 'MNAQPILRDPGTGVVLAQAEMTPSEKAARSKLEAAGYSQIKDIKSGPEGITATAVKDGKEVAVIVDSGGRIKELRPKQ' A
#
# COMPACT_ATOMS: atom_id res chain seq x y z
N MET A 1 -19.18 -43.48 19.08
CA MET A 1 -17.99 -42.61 19.12
C MET A 1 -18.39 -41.26 18.51
N ASN A 2 -18.42 -40.18 19.29
CA ASN A 2 -18.78 -38.85 18.78
C ASN A 2 -17.50 -38.11 18.38
N ALA A 3 -17.31 -37.91 17.07
CA ALA A 3 -16.24 -37.08 16.56
C ALA A 3 -16.65 -35.60 16.67
N GLN A 4 -15.88 -34.82 17.41
CA GLN A 4 -16.02 -33.37 17.53
C GLN A 4 -15.58 -32.70 16.21
N PRO A 5 -16.27 -31.67 15.71
CA PRO A 5 -15.80 -30.90 14.56
C PRO A 5 -14.65 -29.98 14.97
N ILE A 6 -13.52 -30.11 14.28
CA ILE A 6 -12.39 -29.18 14.39
C ILE A 6 -12.72 -27.86 13.69
N LEU A 7 -13.19 -26.87 14.46
CA LEU A 7 -13.18 -25.47 14.03
C LEU A 7 -11.80 -24.88 14.31
N ARG A 8 -11.02 -24.63 13.25
CA ARG A 8 -9.98 -23.60 13.21
C ARG A 8 -9.79 -23.10 11.77
N ASP A 9 -10.67 -22.21 11.32
CA ASP A 9 -10.28 -21.18 10.36
C ASP A 9 -9.31 -20.22 11.09
N PRO A 10 -8.22 -19.80 10.44
CA PRO A 10 -8.26 -18.42 9.96
C PRO A 10 -7.71 -18.28 8.54
N GLY A 11 -8.49 -17.63 7.70
CA GLY A 11 -8.10 -17.24 6.35
C GLY A 11 -6.86 -16.35 6.35
N THR A 12 -5.80 -16.80 5.69
CA THR A 12 -4.76 -15.95 5.11
C THR A 12 -4.12 -16.72 3.96
N GLY A 13 -4.92 -17.00 2.93
CA GLY A 13 -4.46 -17.72 1.75
C GLY A 13 -5.03 -17.04 0.53
N VAL A 14 -4.23 -16.17 -0.06
CA VAL A 14 -4.32 -15.75 -1.46
C VAL A 14 -5.65 -15.14 -1.89
N VAL A 15 -5.81 -13.83 -1.68
CA VAL A 15 -6.49 -13.04 -2.72
C VAL A 15 -5.61 -13.11 -3.96
N LEU A 16 -5.98 -14.03 -4.85
CA LEU A 16 -5.59 -14.08 -6.25
C LEU A 16 -6.88 -13.92 -7.07
N ALA A 17 -7.22 -12.70 -7.47
CA ALA A 17 -7.51 -12.34 -8.86
C ALA A 17 -8.49 -11.15 -8.96
N GLN A 18 -8.04 -9.92 -8.67
CA GLN A 18 -8.59 -8.70 -9.27
C GLN A 18 -7.46 -7.68 -9.51
N ALA A 19 -6.74 -7.78 -10.64
CA ALA A 19 -5.69 -6.84 -11.08
C ALA A 19 -4.79 -6.30 -9.94
N GLU A 20 -3.97 -7.17 -9.38
CA GLU A 20 -3.77 -7.19 -7.94
C GLU A 20 -2.61 -6.32 -7.49
N MET A 21 -2.92 -5.09 -7.08
CA MET A 21 -2.01 -4.31 -6.23
C MET A 21 -1.52 -5.19 -5.08
N THR A 22 -0.21 -5.29 -4.91
CA THR A 22 0.40 -6.04 -3.83
C THR A 22 -0.06 -5.50 -2.47
N PRO A 23 -0.05 -6.31 -1.40
CA PRO A 23 -0.39 -5.84 -0.06
C PRO A 23 0.45 -4.62 0.37
N SER A 24 1.70 -4.57 -0.08
CA SER A 24 2.61 -3.43 0.14
C SER A 24 2.13 -2.16 -0.54
N GLU A 25 1.66 -2.25 -1.79
CA GLU A 25 1.12 -1.11 -2.55
C GLU A 25 -0.19 -0.58 -1.94
N LYS A 26 -1.04 -1.50 -1.47
CA LYS A 26 -2.27 -1.12 -0.76
C LYS A 26 -1.96 -0.42 0.56
N ALA A 27 -1.01 -0.95 1.33
CA ALA A 27 -0.55 -0.33 2.58
C ALA A 27 0.07 1.06 2.34
N ALA A 28 0.85 1.22 1.26
CA ALA A 28 1.42 2.49 0.87
C ALA A 28 0.32 3.53 0.58
N ARG A 29 -0.68 3.16 -0.22
CA ARG A 29 -1.83 4.03 -0.50
C ARG A 29 -2.54 4.45 0.78
N SER A 30 -2.90 3.52 1.66
CA SER A 30 -3.60 3.85 2.91
C SER A 30 -2.78 4.76 3.82
N LYS A 31 -1.46 4.59 3.84
CA LYS A 31 -0.55 5.49 4.59
C LYS A 31 -0.51 6.90 4.00
N LEU A 32 -0.53 7.01 2.68
CA LEU A 32 -0.61 8.29 1.98
C LEU A 32 -1.97 8.96 2.24
N GLU A 33 -3.08 8.22 2.15
CA GLU A 33 -4.41 8.76 2.49
C GLU A 33 -4.46 9.25 3.94
N ALA A 34 -3.91 8.47 4.89
CA ALA A 34 -3.84 8.84 6.31
C ALA A 34 -2.91 10.03 6.60
N ALA A 35 -1.88 10.23 5.78
CA ALA A 35 -0.97 11.37 5.89
C ALA A 35 -1.49 12.64 5.18
N GLY A 36 -2.72 12.60 4.64
CA GLY A 36 -3.38 13.75 4.01
C GLY A 36 -3.07 13.91 2.52
N TYR A 37 -2.47 12.90 1.88
CA TYR A 37 -2.27 12.91 0.44
C TYR A 37 -3.56 12.47 -0.28
N SER A 38 -3.88 13.16 -1.37
CA SER A 38 -5.04 12.92 -2.22
C SER A 38 -4.61 12.52 -3.63
N GLN A 39 -5.52 12.00 -4.46
CA GLN A 39 -5.23 11.62 -5.85
C GLN A 39 -4.00 10.72 -6.02
N ILE A 40 -3.84 9.73 -5.14
CA ILE A 40 -2.72 8.78 -5.19
C ILE A 40 -2.85 7.90 -6.43
N LYS A 41 -1.81 7.89 -7.26
CA LYS A 41 -1.72 7.19 -8.55
C LYS A 41 -0.28 6.69 -8.78
N ASP A 42 -0.06 5.94 -9.86
CA ASP A 42 1.27 5.46 -10.26
C ASP A 42 2.00 4.68 -9.15
N ILE A 43 1.24 3.93 -8.34
CA ILE A 43 1.80 3.11 -7.26
C ILE A 43 2.55 1.95 -7.92
N LYS A 44 3.86 1.89 -7.64
CA LYS A 44 4.79 0.91 -8.19
C LYS A 44 5.78 0.48 -7.13
N SER A 45 6.03 -0.81 -7.04
CA SER A 45 7.11 -1.36 -6.21
C SER A 45 8.46 -1.11 -6.89
N GLY A 46 9.35 -0.38 -6.22
CA GLY A 46 10.73 -0.10 -6.65
C GLY A 46 11.78 -0.63 -5.67
N PRO A 47 13.07 -0.57 -6.01
CA PRO A 47 14.17 -1.07 -5.19
C PRO A 47 14.33 -0.32 -3.85
N GLU A 48 13.89 0.94 -3.77
CA GLU A 48 13.85 1.72 -2.52
C GLU A 48 12.55 1.52 -1.71
N GLY A 49 11.54 0.85 -2.26
CA GLY A 49 10.20 0.74 -1.67
C GLY A 49 9.10 1.05 -2.68
N ILE A 50 7.88 1.27 -2.19
CA ILE A 50 6.72 1.60 -3.03
C ILE A 50 6.75 3.08 -3.40
N THR A 51 7.11 3.38 -4.64
CA THR A 51 6.90 4.71 -5.23
C THR A 51 5.42 4.91 -5.57
N ALA A 52 4.89 6.09 -5.28
CA ALA A 52 3.59 6.52 -5.74
C ALA A 52 3.61 8.03 -6.01
N THR A 53 2.68 8.50 -6.82
CA THR A 53 2.47 9.92 -7.06
C THR A 53 1.19 10.33 -6.34
N ALA A 54 1.25 11.40 -5.55
CA ALA A 54 0.09 11.88 -4.81
C ALA A 54 0.05 13.41 -4.75
N VAL A 55 -1.11 13.98 -4.51
CA VAL A 55 -1.32 15.43 -4.41
C VAL A 55 -1.40 15.82 -2.94
N LYS A 56 -0.59 16.80 -2.55
CA LYS A 56 -0.58 17.38 -1.20
C LYS A 56 -0.56 18.90 -1.32
N ASP A 57 -1.43 19.58 -0.59
CA ASP A 57 -1.60 21.04 -0.69
C ASP A 57 -1.87 21.54 -2.13
N GLY A 58 -2.54 20.72 -2.95
CA GLY A 58 -2.81 21.03 -4.37
C GLY A 58 -1.60 20.88 -5.30
N LYS A 59 -0.46 20.38 -4.80
CA LYS A 59 0.74 20.10 -5.59
C LYS A 59 0.96 18.61 -5.73
N GLU A 60 1.21 18.15 -6.95
CA GLU A 60 1.61 16.77 -7.20
C GLU A 60 3.04 16.55 -6.70
N VAL A 61 3.20 15.57 -5.82
CA VAL A 61 4.46 15.18 -5.19
C VAL A 61 4.64 13.68 -5.33
N ALA A 62 5.87 13.26 -5.66
CA ALA A 62 6.23 11.86 -5.63
C ALA A 62 6.50 11.46 -4.17
N VAL A 63 6.14 10.23 -3.81
CA VAL A 63 6.29 9.70 -2.47
C VAL A 63 6.83 8.28 -2.57
N ILE A 64 7.73 7.92 -1.66
CA ILE A 64 8.25 6.55 -1.52
C ILE A 64 7.85 6.02 -0.17
N VAL A 65 7.24 4.84 -0.13
CA VAL A 65 7.00 4.09 1.09
C VAL A 65 8.05 2.99 1.17
N ASP A 66 9.05 3.21 2.03
CA ASP A 66 10.11 2.24 2.31
C ASP A 66 9.50 0.92 2.85
N SER A 67 10.22 -0.20 2.74
CA SER A 67 9.76 -1.50 3.25
C SER A 67 9.46 -1.49 4.76
N GLY A 68 10.09 -0.59 5.52
CA GLY A 68 9.74 -0.32 6.93
C GLY A 68 8.48 0.52 7.13
N GLY A 69 7.75 0.85 6.05
CA GLY A 69 6.54 1.64 6.06
C GLY A 69 6.75 3.13 6.32
N ARG A 70 7.96 3.65 6.11
CA ARG A 70 8.24 5.09 6.24
C ARG A 70 7.91 5.81 4.94
N ILE A 71 7.11 6.87 5.02
CA ILE A 71 6.77 7.72 3.88
C ILE A 71 7.90 8.76 3.70
N LYS A 72 8.51 8.77 2.52
CA LYS A 72 9.51 9.75 2.07
C LYS A 72 8.88 10.60 0.97
N GLU A 73 8.69 11.89 1.22
CA GLU A 73 8.22 12.85 0.21
C GLU A 73 9.39 13.20 -0.73
N LEU A 74 9.31 12.76 -1.97
CA LEU A 74 10.17 13.21 -3.05
C LEU A 74 9.57 14.49 -3.61
N ARG A 75 9.94 15.63 -3.03
CA ARG A 75 9.58 16.93 -3.63
C ARG A 75 10.16 16.98 -5.05
N PRO A 76 9.34 17.16 -6.10
CA PRO A 76 9.88 17.45 -7.41
C PRO A 76 10.70 18.74 -7.31
N LYS A 77 11.92 18.75 -7.86
CA LYS A 77 12.73 19.97 -7.94
C LYS A 77 11.89 21.01 -8.69
N GLN A 78 11.49 22.05 -7.97
CA GLN A 78 10.80 23.22 -8.50
C GLN A 78 11.80 24.14 -9.19
#